data_AF-A0A7C3VDZ6-F1
#
_entry.id   AF-A0A7C3VDZ6-F1
#
_cell.length_a   1.000
_cell.length_b   1.000
_cell.length_c   1.000
_cell.angle_alpha   90.00
_cell.angle_beta   90.00
_cell.angle_gamma   90.00
#
_symmetry.space_group_name_H-M   'P 1'
#
loop_
_entity.id
_entity.type
_entity.pdbx_description
1 polymer ?
#
loop_
_entity_poly.entity_id
_entity_poly.type
_entity_poly.pdbx_seq_one_letter_code
_entity_poly.pdbx_strand_id
1 'polypeptide(L)'
;MAIPTTSLRYSSIYDKMLHRIAGEEPDEPYFIERKAFARKGIEHIRKNVLPQVLQLVERMEACTEMPWARKHISVYVLPSWPKKMRTTGFSDPLTIVLTTGEPTSPMPLSDNDLINLLAHEICHIFQEPLSKTTYFENLIAQGFTNAYMRNHVLTFAILKEVLDPEQYLKSIEKITKGPYKEAVDFVETKGAKNIIVEAKSHL
;
A
#
# COMPACT_ATOMS: atom_id res chain seq x y z
N MET A 1 -12.61 3.75 16.90
CA MET A 1 -13.45 2.82 16.11
C MET A 1 -12.77 1.45 16.13
N ALA A 2 -13.36 0.42 15.54
CA ALA A 2 -12.69 -0.89 15.48
C ALA A 2 -11.76 -0.93 14.26
N ILE A 3 -10.47 -1.13 14.50
CA ILE A 3 -9.47 -1.33 13.45
C ILE A 3 -9.83 -2.57 12.63
N PRO A 4 -9.75 -2.51 11.30
CA PRO A 4 -10.06 -3.66 10.47
C PRO A 4 -9.14 -4.83 10.78
N THR A 5 -9.72 -6.02 10.77
CA THR A 5 -8.93 -7.25 10.81
C THR A 5 -8.16 -7.43 9.49
N THR A 6 -6.94 -7.94 9.54
CA THR A 6 -6.11 -8.13 8.33
C THR A 6 -5.82 -9.61 8.11
N SER A 7 -6.05 -10.11 6.90
CA SER A 7 -5.66 -11.47 6.49
C SER A 7 -4.64 -11.45 5.37
N LEU A 8 -3.67 -12.37 5.45
CA LEU A 8 -2.69 -12.62 4.40
C LEU A 8 -3.07 -13.92 3.67
N ARG A 9 -3.15 -13.89 2.34
CA ARG A 9 -3.56 -15.06 1.55
C ARG A 9 -2.88 -15.13 0.19
N TYR A 10 -2.66 -16.34 -0.30
CA TYR A 10 -2.39 -16.59 -1.71
C TYR A 10 -3.71 -16.87 -2.43
N SER A 11 -3.85 -16.45 -3.69
CA SER A 11 -4.99 -16.81 -4.53
C SER A 11 -4.53 -17.28 -5.89
N SER A 12 -4.80 -18.55 -6.20
CA SER A 12 -4.54 -19.12 -7.52
C SER A 12 -5.42 -18.50 -8.60
N ILE A 13 -6.61 -17.99 -8.27
CA ILE A 13 -7.47 -17.29 -9.23
C ILE A 13 -6.82 -15.96 -9.64
N TYR A 14 -6.31 -15.18 -8.69
CA TYR A 14 -5.61 -13.93 -9.00
C TYR A 14 -4.28 -14.20 -9.72
N ASP A 15 -3.54 -15.24 -9.32
CA ASP A 15 -2.32 -15.65 -10.01
C ASP A 15 -2.61 -16.02 -11.48
N LYS A 16 -3.63 -16.86 -11.72
CA LYS A 16 -4.11 -17.22 -13.08
C LYS A 16 -4.58 -16.00 -13.87
N MET A 17 -5.26 -15.05 -13.23
CA MET A 17 -5.73 -13.82 -13.87
C MET A 17 -4.56 -12.96 -14.36
N LEU A 18 -3.52 -12.78 -13.54
CA LEU A 18 -2.31 -12.08 -13.96
C LEU A 18 -1.72 -12.79 -15.18
N HIS A 19 -1.49 -14.10 -15.10
CA HIS A 19 -0.97 -14.92 -16.21
C HIS A 19 -1.74 -14.73 -17.52
N ARG A 20 -3.08 -14.77 -17.45
CA ARG A 20 -3.95 -14.55 -18.61
C ARG A 20 -3.77 -13.17 -19.22
N ILE A 21 -3.61 -12.11 -18.42
CA ILE A 21 -3.45 -10.73 -18.91
C ILE A 21 -2.19 -10.58 -19.77
N ALA A 22 -1.10 -11.30 -19.47
CA ALA A 22 0.09 -11.27 -20.32
C ALA A 22 0.16 -12.41 -21.36
N GLY A 23 -0.94 -13.14 -21.56
CA GLY A 23 -1.04 -14.16 -22.60
C GLY A 23 -0.27 -15.45 -22.28
N GLU A 24 -0.02 -15.74 -21.01
CA GLU A 24 0.57 -17.02 -20.56
C GLU A 24 -0.50 -17.86 -19.85
N GLU A 25 -0.46 -19.18 -20.04
CA GLU A 25 -1.34 -20.12 -19.34
C GLU A 25 -0.51 -21.27 -18.76
N PRO A 26 0.13 -21.06 -17.60
CA PRO A 26 0.89 -22.11 -16.92
C PRO A 26 0.02 -23.32 -16.57
N ASP A 27 0.65 -24.47 -16.41
CA ASP A 27 -0.02 -25.69 -15.99
C ASP A 27 -0.26 -25.74 -14.46
N GLU A 28 -1.03 -26.72 -13.99
CA GLU A 28 -1.37 -26.83 -12.57
C GLU A 28 -0.13 -27.03 -11.64
N PRO A 29 0.91 -27.80 -12.02
CA PRO A 29 2.15 -27.89 -11.25
C PRO A 29 2.79 -26.54 -10.91
N TYR A 30 2.79 -25.58 -11.85
CA TYR A 30 3.28 -24.23 -11.61
C TYR A 30 2.57 -23.56 -10.42
N PHE A 31 1.24 -23.62 -10.37
CA PHE A 31 0.47 -22.98 -9.30
C PHE A 31 0.66 -23.66 -7.94
N ILE A 32 0.92 -24.97 -7.92
CA ILE A 32 1.24 -25.70 -6.70
C ILE A 32 2.57 -25.19 -6.10
N GLU A 33 3.61 -25.07 -6.93
CA GLU A 33 4.92 -24.55 -6.51
C GLU A 33 4.81 -23.11 -6.01
N ARG A 34 4.14 -22.25 -6.78
CA ARG A 34 3.89 -20.83 -6.45
C ARG A 34 3.17 -20.67 -5.12
N LYS A 35 2.15 -21.49 -4.86
CA LYS A 35 1.43 -21.51 -3.59
C LYS A 35 2.34 -21.88 -2.43
N ALA A 36 3.21 -22.88 -2.60
CA ALA A 36 4.18 -23.26 -1.58
C ALA A 36 5.18 -22.14 -1.28
N PHE A 37 5.66 -21.44 -2.32
CA PHE A 37 6.52 -20.27 -2.18
C PHE A 37 5.82 -19.12 -1.46
N ALA A 38 4.61 -18.76 -1.90
CA ALA A 38 3.81 -17.68 -1.30
C ALA A 38 3.50 -17.95 0.18
N ARG A 39 3.28 -19.21 0.58
CA ARG A 39 3.07 -19.58 1.99
C ARG A 39 4.25 -19.20 2.89
N LYS A 40 5.49 -19.39 2.42
CA LYS A 40 6.69 -18.97 3.16
C LYS A 40 6.73 -17.45 3.35
N GLY A 41 6.45 -16.69 2.28
CA GLY A 41 6.36 -15.23 2.36
C GLY A 41 5.22 -14.75 3.26
N ILE A 42 4.05 -15.39 3.21
CA ILE A 42 2.92 -15.09 4.10
C ILE A 42 3.31 -15.29 5.57
N GLU A 43 3.99 -16.39 5.89
CA GLU A 43 4.42 -16.68 7.26
C GLU A 43 5.44 -15.66 7.77
N HIS A 44 6.40 -15.29 6.91
CA HIS A 44 7.37 -14.23 7.19
C HIS A 44 6.69 -12.88 7.44
N ILE A 45 5.83 -12.43 6.51
CA ILE A 45 5.09 -11.17 6.64
C ILE A 45 4.25 -11.20 7.93
N ARG A 46 3.55 -12.31 8.20
CA ARG A 46 2.71 -12.44 9.40
C ARG A 46 3.50 -12.24 10.69
N LYS A 47 4.71 -12.81 10.76
CA LYS A 47 5.53 -12.80 11.98
C LYS A 47 6.30 -11.50 12.17
N ASN A 48 6.88 -10.96 11.10
CA ASN A 48 7.90 -9.91 11.20
C ASN A 48 7.39 -8.53 10.75
N VAL A 49 6.46 -8.48 9.79
CA VAL A 49 6.03 -7.24 9.12
C VAL A 49 4.66 -6.78 9.64
N LEU A 50 3.66 -7.68 9.64
CA LEU A 50 2.27 -7.36 9.94
C LEU A 50 2.07 -6.72 11.32
N PRO A 51 2.74 -7.16 12.42
CA PRO A 51 2.57 -6.51 13.72
C PRO A 51 2.95 -5.02 13.71
N GLN A 52 4.03 -4.67 13.01
CA GLN A 52 4.50 -3.29 12.90
C GLN A 52 3.55 -2.47 12.02
N VAL A 53 3.04 -3.05 10.93
CA VAL A 53 2.01 -2.42 10.09
C VAL A 53 0.74 -2.16 10.90
N LEU A 54 0.28 -3.09 11.73
CA LEU A 54 -0.92 -2.90 12.55
C LEU A 54 -0.73 -1.77 13.59
N GLN A 55 0.46 -1.61 14.15
CA GLN A 55 0.78 -0.46 15.00
C GLN A 55 0.72 0.87 14.22
N LEU A 56 1.19 0.88 12.97
CA LEU A 56 1.04 2.06 12.12
C LEU A 56 -0.43 2.35 11.81
N VAL A 57 -1.25 1.33 11.57
CA VAL A 57 -2.70 1.45 11.35
C VAL A 57 -3.41 2.04 12.58
N GLU A 58 -3.03 1.61 13.80
CA GLU A 58 -3.49 2.21 15.05
C GLU A 58 -3.15 3.72 15.12
N ARG A 59 -1.91 4.07 14.76
CA ARG A 59 -1.46 5.47 14.72
C ARG A 59 -2.19 6.28 13.64
N MET A 60 -2.48 5.69 12.48
CA MET A 60 -3.25 6.32 11.41
C MET A 60 -4.66 6.66 11.87
N GLU A 61 -5.35 5.72 12.52
CA GLU A 61 -6.68 5.99 13.07
C GLU A 61 -6.62 7.07 14.16
N ALA A 62 -5.63 7.01 15.06
CA ALA A 62 -5.49 7.97 16.13
C ALA A 62 -5.18 9.40 15.63
N CYS A 63 -4.37 9.56 14.58
CA CYS A 63 -3.98 10.88 14.08
C CYS A 63 -5.03 11.52 13.16
N THR A 64 -5.83 10.72 12.47
CA THR A 64 -6.84 11.21 11.52
C THR A 64 -8.25 11.23 12.09
N GLU A 65 -8.56 10.34 13.03
CA GLU A 65 -9.90 10.07 13.56
C GLU A 65 -10.95 9.75 12.48
N MET A 66 -10.49 9.34 11.28
CA MET A 66 -11.38 9.02 10.16
C MET A 66 -11.96 7.59 10.29
N PRO A 67 -13.20 7.35 9.85
CA PRO A 67 -13.82 6.04 9.96
C PRO A 67 -13.30 5.05 8.93
N TRP A 68 -13.11 3.79 9.32
CA TRP A 68 -12.84 2.71 8.36
C TRP A 68 -14.09 2.35 7.55
N ALA A 69 -13.99 2.40 6.21
CA ALA A 69 -15.05 1.91 5.33
C ALA A 69 -15.20 0.38 5.36
N ARG A 70 -14.10 -0.33 5.67
CA ARG A 70 -14.02 -1.80 5.64
C ARG A 70 -13.76 -2.34 7.04
N LYS A 71 -14.40 -3.46 7.40
CA LYS A 71 -14.13 -4.21 8.65
C LYS A 71 -12.96 -5.21 8.51
N HIS A 72 -12.55 -5.47 7.28
CA HIS A 72 -11.54 -6.47 6.95
C HIS A 72 -10.70 -6.04 5.75
N ILE A 73 -9.38 -6.21 5.85
CA ILE A 73 -8.42 -5.99 4.76
C ILE A 73 -7.81 -7.35 4.37
N SER A 74 -7.96 -7.72 3.10
CA SER A 74 -7.31 -8.90 2.53
C SER A 74 -6.06 -8.48 1.76
N VAL A 75 -4.90 -8.98 2.19
CA VAL A 75 -3.62 -8.80 1.52
C VAL A 75 -3.28 -10.06 0.74
N TYR A 76 -3.23 -9.96 -0.57
CA TYR A 76 -2.82 -11.03 -1.47
C TYR A 76 -1.30 -11.05 -1.58
N VAL A 77 -0.69 -12.18 -1.26
CA VAL A 77 0.77 -12.37 -1.39
C VAL A 77 0.99 -13.31 -2.56
N LEU A 78 1.56 -12.78 -3.64
CA LEU A 78 1.74 -13.49 -4.90
C LEU A 78 3.22 -13.55 -5.28
N PRO A 79 3.75 -14.67 -5.80
CA PRO A 79 5.10 -14.69 -6.33
C PRO A 79 5.20 -13.83 -7.60
N SER A 80 6.35 -13.20 -7.80
CA SER A 80 6.60 -12.34 -8.95
C SER A 80 6.52 -13.15 -10.21
N TRP A 81 5.96 -12.55 -11.24
CA TRP A 81 6.10 -13.07 -12.58
C TRP A 81 7.54 -12.91 -13.06
N PRO A 82 8.20 -13.98 -13.55
CA PRO A 82 9.49 -13.82 -14.21
C PRO A 82 9.29 -13.20 -15.59
N LYS A 83 9.52 -11.89 -15.74
CA LYS A 83 10.30 -11.27 -16.86
C LYS A 83 10.09 -9.77 -17.07
N LYS A 84 8.96 -9.14 -16.69
CA LYS A 84 8.74 -7.71 -17.03
C LYS A 84 7.98 -6.83 -16.02
N MET A 85 7.31 -7.37 -15.00
CA MET A 85 6.62 -6.52 -14.01
C MET A 85 7.48 -6.25 -12.79
N ARG A 86 8.00 -5.01 -12.70
CA ARG A 86 8.64 -4.44 -11.50
C ARG A 86 7.60 -3.75 -10.59
N THR A 87 6.40 -4.28 -10.47
CA THR A 87 5.37 -3.68 -9.60
C THR A 87 5.44 -4.33 -8.23
N THR A 88 5.74 -3.53 -7.21
CA THR A 88 5.96 -3.98 -5.82
C THR A 88 4.66 -4.22 -5.05
N GLY A 89 3.56 -3.58 -5.46
CA GLY A 89 2.22 -3.85 -4.92
C GLY A 89 1.09 -3.11 -5.64
N PHE A 90 -0.15 -3.41 -5.25
CA PHE A 90 -1.39 -2.77 -5.71
C PHE A 90 -2.31 -2.57 -4.51
N SER A 91 -3.15 -1.53 -4.48
CA SER A 91 -4.10 -1.25 -3.39
C SER A 91 -5.45 -1.96 -3.53
N ASP A 92 -5.90 -2.22 -4.77
CA ASP A 92 -7.20 -2.86 -5.01
C ASP A 92 -7.13 -3.99 -6.06
N PRO A 93 -7.14 -5.26 -5.64
CA PRO A 93 -7.02 -5.70 -4.25
C PRO A 93 -5.60 -5.49 -3.71
N LEU A 94 -5.47 -5.27 -2.40
CA LEU A 94 -4.17 -5.08 -1.76
C LEU A 94 -3.27 -6.30 -2.03
N THR A 95 -2.22 -6.11 -2.81
CA THR A 95 -1.34 -7.19 -3.28
C THR A 95 0.11 -6.87 -3.02
N ILE A 96 0.85 -7.81 -2.43
CA ILE A 96 2.32 -7.80 -2.33
C ILE A 96 2.88 -8.83 -3.31
N VAL A 97 3.87 -8.42 -4.09
CA VAL A 97 4.57 -9.29 -5.03
C VAL A 97 5.91 -9.75 -4.44
N LEU A 98 6.13 -11.06 -4.35
CA LEU A 98 7.37 -11.68 -3.87
C LEU A 98 8.32 -11.98 -5.04
N THR A 99 9.44 -11.28 -5.21
CA THR A 99 10.37 -11.60 -6.30
C THR A 99 11.05 -12.95 -6.13
N THR A 100 11.14 -13.70 -7.22
CA THR A 100 11.90 -14.95 -7.32
C THR A 100 13.38 -14.73 -7.70
N GLY A 101 13.89 -13.50 -7.55
CA GLY A 101 15.18 -13.05 -8.12
C GLY A 101 16.43 -13.59 -7.44
N GLU A 102 16.33 -14.10 -6.20
CA GLU A 102 17.43 -14.80 -5.52
C GLU A 102 16.93 -16.13 -4.93
N PRO A 103 17.60 -17.27 -5.21
CA PRO A 103 17.16 -18.60 -4.78
C PRO A 103 17.08 -18.78 -3.25
N THR A 104 17.71 -17.88 -2.48
CA THR A 104 17.93 -18.01 -1.04
C THR A 104 17.01 -17.12 -0.19
N SER A 105 16.34 -16.13 -0.79
CA SER A 105 15.41 -15.25 -0.07
C SER A 105 14.06 -15.19 -0.79
N PRO A 106 12.95 -15.63 -0.14
CA PRO A 106 11.62 -15.51 -0.73
C PRO A 106 11.11 -14.06 -0.78
N MET A 107 11.85 -13.09 -0.23
CA MET A 107 11.43 -11.69 -0.11
C MET A 107 12.37 -10.76 -0.92
N PRO A 108 11.87 -10.01 -1.92
CA PRO A 108 12.62 -8.98 -2.66
C PRO A 108 13.06 -7.81 -1.81
N LEU A 109 12.24 -7.52 -0.82
CA LEU A 109 12.20 -6.27 -0.09
C LEU A 109 12.62 -6.57 1.34
N SER A 110 13.38 -5.64 1.92
CA SER A 110 13.64 -5.68 3.35
C SER A 110 12.33 -5.57 4.13
N ASP A 111 12.30 -6.03 5.38
CA ASP A 111 11.11 -5.90 6.24
C ASP A 111 10.65 -4.45 6.34
N ASN A 112 11.59 -3.50 6.41
CA ASN A 112 11.28 -2.06 6.41
C ASN A 112 10.64 -1.58 5.11
N ASP A 113 11.13 -2.04 3.96
CA ASP A 113 10.52 -1.69 2.67
C ASP A 113 9.09 -2.28 2.55
N LEU A 114 8.85 -3.48 3.10
CA LEU A 114 7.52 -4.10 3.15
C LEU A 114 6.56 -3.36 4.09
N ILE A 115 7.05 -2.93 5.26
CA ILE A 115 6.28 -2.12 6.20
C ILE A 115 5.84 -0.82 5.52
N ASN A 116 6.78 -0.11 4.90
CA ASN A 116 6.51 1.13 4.19
C ASN A 116 5.50 0.94 3.04
N LEU A 117 5.69 -0.11 2.23
CA LEU A 117 4.77 -0.43 1.14
C LEU A 117 3.37 -0.73 1.67
N LEU A 118 3.23 -1.59 2.68
CA LEU A 118 1.93 -1.93 3.25
C LEU A 118 1.24 -0.73 3.89
N ALA A 119 1.99 0.10 4.63
CA ALA A 119 1.45 1.31 5.22
C ALA A 119 0.92 2.25 4.13
N HIS A 120 1.67 2.44 3.05
CA HIS A 120 1.25 3.27 1.91
C HIS A 120 -0.03 2.74 1.25
N GLU A 121 -0.10 1.44 0.96
CA GLU A 121 -1.29 0.88 0.31
C GLU A 121 -2.51 0.86 1.25
N ILE A 122 -2.31 0.64 2.55
CA ILE A 122 -3.39 0.73 3.54
C ILE A 122 -3.91 2.17 3.67
N CYS A 123 -3.03 3.18 3.58
CA CYS A 123 -3.47 4.58 3.51
C CYS A 123 -4.46 4.81 2.35
N HIS A 124 -4.26 4.18 1.18
CA HIS A 124 -5.21 4.31 0.06
C HIS A 124 -6.58 3.70 0.40
N ILE A 125 -6.61 2.54 1.05
CA ILE A 125 -7.86 1.91 1.51
C ILE A 125 -8.54 2.75 2.59
N PHE A 126 -7.75 3.31 3.51
CA PHE A 126 -8.25 4.11 4.62
C PHE A 126 -8.95 5.40 4.16
N GLN A 127 -8.56 5.92 3.00
CA GLN A 127 -9.13 7.12 2.39
C GLN A 127 -10.45 6.87 1.64
N GLU A 128 -10.90 5.62 1.50
CA GLU A 128 -12.15 5.28 0.80
C GLU A 128 -13.40 6.08 1.22
N PRO A 129 -13.63 6.40 2.51
CA PRO A 129 -14.76 7.24 2.90
C PRO A 129 -14.80 8.60 2.18
N LEU A 130 -13.63 9.18 1.89
CA LEU A 130 -13.50 10.47 1.19
C LEU A 130 -13.81 10.38 -0.30
N SER A 131 -13.83 9.19 -0.89
CA SER A 131 -14.17 9.01 -2.31
C SER A 131 -15.60 9.45 -2.65
N LYS A 132 -16.46 9.59 -1.64
CA LYS A 132 -17.86 10.04 -1.75
C LYS A 132 -18.05 11.51 -1.37
N THR A 133 -16.97 12.23 -1.11
CA THR A 133 -16.99 13.62 -0.66
C THR A 133 -16.30 14.52 -1.68
N THR A 134 -16.39 15.84 -1.48
CA THR A 134 -15.76 16.83 -2.36
C THR A 134 -14.27 17.04 -2.06
N TYR A 135 -13.68 16.31 -1.10
CA TYR A 135 -12.29 16.51 -0.68
C TYR A 135 -11.31 16.43 -1.86
N PHE A 136 -11.37 15.35 -2.64
CA PHE A 136 -10.48 15.17 -3.79
C PHE A 136 -10.80 16.14 -4.93
N GLU A 137 -12.05 16.59 -5.07
CA GLU A 137 -12.41 17.62 -6.05
C GLU A 137 -11.82 18.98 -5.67
N ASN A 138 -11.80 19.31 -4.37
CA ASN A 138 -11.19 20.54 -3.86
C ASN A 138 -9.67 20.58 -4.08
N LEU A 139 -9.00 19.43 -4.18
CA LEU A 139 -7.59 19.37 -4.57
C LEU A 139 -7.37 19.75 -6.05
N ILE A 140 -8.37 19.58 -6.92
CA ILE A 140 -8.29 20.03 -8.32
C ILE A 140 -8.20 21.55 -8.37
N ALA A 141 -9.01 22.26 -7.57
CA ALA A 141 -8.95 23.71 -7.45
C ALA A 141 -7.59 24.21 -6.89
N GLN A 142 -6.84 23.33 -6.23
CA GLN A 142 -5.49 23.59 -5.71
C GLN A 142 -4.37 23.18 -6.68
N GLY A 143 -4.71 22.80 -7.92
CA GLY A 143 -3.75 22.50 -8.98
C GLY A 143 -3.52 21.01 -9.26
N PHE A 144 -4.03 20.10 -8.41
CA PHE A 144 -3.83 18.66 -8.57
C PHE A 144 -4.82 18.02 -9.55
N THR A 145 -4.60 18.24 -10.85
CA THR A 145 -5.47 17.70 -11.91
C THR A 145 -5.31 16.20 -12.12
N ASN A 146 -4.16 15.61 -11.76
CA ASN A 146 -3.91 14.17 -11.84
C ASN A 146 -4.53 13.42 -10.64
N ALA A 147 -5.48 12.52 -10.91
CA ALA A 147 -6.15 11.70 -9.89
C ALA A 147 -5.17 10.87 -9.05
N TYR A 148 -4.12 10.34 -9.69
CA TYR A 148 -3.08 9.59 -8.99
C TYR A 148 -2.33 10.46 -7.98
N MET A 149 -2.02 11.71 -8.29
CA MET A 149 -1.38 12.62 -7.32
C MET A 149 -2.31 13.01 -6.18
N ARG A 150 -3.58 13.28 -6.46
CA ARG A 150 -4.56 13.66 -5.43
C ARG A 150 -4.66 12.63 -4.30
N ASN A 151 -4.75 11.35 -4.64
CA ASN A 151 -4.82 10.28 -3.66
C ASN A 151 -3.52 10.17 -2.82
N HIS A 152 -2.39 10.62 -3.36
CA HIS A 152 -1.10 10.53 -2.66
C HIS A 152 -0.81 11.73 -1.75
N VAL A 153 -1.48 12.86 -1.92
CA VAL A 153 -1.34 14.02 -1.01
C VAL A 153 -1.69 13.60 0.42
N LEU A 154 -2.88 13.04 0.63
CA LEU A 154 -3.31 12.60 1.95
C LEU A 154 -2.53 11.37 2.42
N THR A 155 -2.15 10.45 1.53
CA THR A 155 -1.24 9.34 1.88
C THR A 155 0.07 9.85 2.49
N PHE A 156 0.76 10.79 1.84
CA PHE A 156 2.03 11.32 2.36
C PHE A 156 1.84 12.15 3.62
N ALA A 157 0.75 12.91 3.73
CA ALA A 157 0.42 13.63 4.97
C ALA A 157 0.26 12.66 6.15
N ILE A 158 -0.51 11.58 5.97
CA ILE A 158 -0.68 10.55 7.01
C ILE A 158 0.65 9.88 7.34
N LEU A 159 1.39 9.42 6.31
CA LEU A 159 2.69 8.76 6.52
C LEU A 159 3.69 9.65 7.26
N LYS A 160 3.70 10.96 7.02
CA LYS A 160 4.56 11.91 7.73
C LYS A 160 4.26 11.98 9.23
N GLU A 161 3.00 11.83 9.62
CA GLU A 161 2.59 11.86 11.03
C GLU A 161 2.75 10.50 11.74
N VAL A 162 2.64 9.38 11.01
CA VAL A 162 2.64 8.04 11.61
C VAL A 162 3.96 7.29 11.49
N LEU A 163 4.87 7.69 10.60
CA LEU A 163 6.22 7.12 10.53
C LEU A 163 7.18 7.93 11.38
N ASP A 164 8.27 7.30 11.81
CA ASP A 164 9.38 8.04 12.40
C ASP A 164 10.03 8.93 11.33
N PRO A 165 10.59 10.11 11.68
CA PRO A 165 11.12 11.05 10.69
C PRO A 165 12.12 10.43 9.71
N GLU A 166 13.03 9.59 10.19
CA GLU A 166 14.00 8.90 9.32
C GLU A 166 13.34 7.88 8.39
N GLN A 167 12.31 7.17 8.86
CA GLN A 167 11.56 6.21 8.05
C GLN A 167 10.75 6.93 6.97
N TYR A 168 10.10 8.04 7.33
CA TYR A 168 9.39 8.89 6.38
C TYR A 168 10.34 9.39 5.29
N LEU A 169 11.50 9.95 5.66
CA LEU A 169 12.51 10.42 4.70
C LEU A 169 12.95 9.30 3.74
N LYS A 170 13.26 8.11 4.26
CA LYS A 170 13.61 6.94 3.43
C LYS A 170 12.46 6.52 2.50
N SER A 171 11.21 6.61 2.97
CA SER A 171 10.03 6.26 2.16
C SER A 171 9.87 7.21 0.97
N ILE A 172 10.08 8.51 1.18
CA ILE A 172 9.90 9.52 0.12
C ILE A 172 11.15 9.69 -0.77
N GLU A 173 12.36 9.34 -0.32
CA GLU A 173 13.61 9.51 -1.10
C GLU A 173 13.56 8.74 -2.45
N LYS A 174 13.05 7.50 -2.43
CA LYS A 174 12.89 6.68 -3.65
C LYS A 174 11.78 7.21 -4.57
N ILE A 175 10.81 7.92 -4.00
CA ILE A 175 9.54 8.32 -4.61
C ILE A 175 9.60 9.74 -5.21
N THR A 176 10.32 10.66 -4.56
CA THR A 176 10.52 12.07 -4.95
C THR A 176 11.40 12.26 -6.18
N LYS A 177 12.05 11.21 -6.68
CA LYS A 177 12.70 11.20 -8.00
C LYS A 177 11.71 11.04 -9.16
N GLY A 178 10.43 10.80 -8.87
CA GLY A 178 9.38 10.51 -9.84
C GLY A 178 8.18 11.45 -9.74
N PRO A 179 7.01 11.05 -10.27
CA PRO A 179 5.82 11.90 -10.40
C PRO A 179 5.26 12.40 -9.06
N TYR A 180 5.64 11.77 -7.95
CA TYR A 180 5.16 12.04 -6.61
C TYR A 180 5.74 13.28 -5.92
N LYS A 181 6.77 13.90 -6.50
CA LYS A 181 7.45 15.05 -5.90
C LYS A 181 6.49 16.19 -5.57
N GLU A 182 5.55 16.47 -6.47
CA GLU A 182 4.57 17.55 -6.30
C GLU A 182 3.69 17.35 -5.06
N ALA A 183 3.20 16.13 -4.84
CA ALA A 183 2.39 15.81 -3.67
C ALA A 183 3.20 15.95 -2.37
N VAL A 184 4.46 15.52 -2.36
CA VAL A 184 5.36 15.67 -1.20
C VAL A 184 5.64 17.14 -0.91
N ASP A 185 6.05 17.92 -1.92
CA ASP A 185 6.37 19.35 -1.77
C ASP A 185 5.15 20.13 -1.23
N PHE A 186 3.94 19.78 -1.67
CA PHE A 186 2.70 20.33 -1.15
C PHE A 186 2.42 19.97 0.31
N VAL A 187 2.67 18.71 0.71
CA VAL A 187 2.57 18.30 2.11
C VAL A 187 3.53 19.07 3.00
N GLU A 188 4.77 19.30 2.53
CA GLU A 188 5.75 20.09 3.26
C GLU A 188 5.33 21.58 3.37
N THR A 189 4.74 22.14 2.31
CA THR A 189 4.32 23.55 2.27
C THR A 189 3.07 23.82 3.08
N LYS A 190 2.02 23.01 2.90
CA LYS A 190 0.72 23.18 3.57
C LYS A 190 0.72 22.63 5.00
N GLY A 191 1.61 21.68 5.29
CA GLY A 191 1.71 20.97 6.55
C GLY A 191 0.77 19.75 6.62
N ALA A 192 1.32 18.59 6.98
CA ALA A 192 0.57 17.33 7.03
C ALA A 192 -0.66 17.39 7.94
N LYS A 193 -0.53 17.96 9.15
CA LYS A 193 -1.66 18.14 10.08
C LYS A 193 -2.81 18.94 9.47
N ASN A 194 -2.51 20.01 8.74
CA ASN A 194 -3.54 20.84 8.11
C ASN A 194 -4.28 20.07 7.03
N ILE A 195 -3.56 19.27 6.23
CA ILE A 195 -4.15 18.40 5.20
C ILE A 195 -5.07 17.35 5.83
N ILE A 196 -4.65 16.73 6.95
CA ILE A 196 -5.45 15.73 7.67
C ILE A 196 -6.71 16.37 8.27
N VAL A 197 -6.60 17.55 8.88
CA VAL A 197 -7.76 18.28 9.43
C VAL A 197 -8.75 18.66 8.32
N GLU A 198 -8.26 19.12 7.17
CA GLU A 198 -9.10 19.41 6.00
C GLU A 198 -9.76 18.14 5.46
N ALA A 199 -9.04 17.02 5.35
CA ALA A 199 -9.64 15.76 4.92
C ALA A 199 -10.78 15.34 5.86
N LYS A 200 -10.54 15.39 7.17
CA LYS A 200 -11.52 15.04 8.20
C LYS A 200 -12.78 15.90 8.14
N SER A 201 -12.67 17.20 7.82
CA SER A 201 -13.84 18.10 7.78
C SER A 201 -14.83 17.79 6.66
N HIS A 202 -14.49 16.89 5.73
CA HIS A 202 -15.35 16.48 4.62
C HIS A 202 -16.12 15.17 4.89
N LEU A 203 -15.94 14.55 6.07
CA LEU A 203 -16.59 13.30 6.49
C LEU A 203 -17.74 13.56 7.45
#